data_AF-A0A1Q7WYM1-F1
#
_entry.id   AF-A0A1Q7WYM1-F1
#
_cell.length_a   1.000
_cell.length_b   1.000
_cell.length_c   1.000
_cell.angle_alpha   90.00
_cell.angle_beta   90.00
_cell.angle_gamma   90.00
#
_symmetry.space_group_name_H-M   'P 1'
#
loop_
_entity.id
_entity.type
_entity.pdbx_description
1 polymer ?
#
loop_
_entity_poly.entity_id
_entity_poly.type
_entity_poly.pdbx_seq_one_letter_code
_entity_poly.pdbx_strand_id
1 'polypeptide(L)'
;MARQMPRLVAIGTEYYLFGGAGLISLLAFAALILAPAIGSYGRTWEKATAALLSLFVLAALLLLGVALGVLIVYFWDDITRIIPGLN
;
A
#
# COMPACT_ATOMS: atom_id res chain seq x y z
N MET A 1 1.15 -33.26 22.97
CA MET A 1 2.39 -32.60 22.50
C MET A 1 1.98 -31.27 21.87
N ALA A 2 2.00 -30.16 22.63
CA ALA A 2 1.60 -28.86 22.12
C ALA A 2 2.69 -28.34 21.15
N ARG A 3 2.37 -28.26 19.85
CA ARG A 3 3.26 -27.65 18.86
C ARG A 3 3.33 -26.16 19.20
N GLN A 4 4.43 -25.71 19.79
CA GLN A 4 4.71 -24.28 19.92
C GLN A 4 4.88 -23.72 18.51
N MET A 5 3.81 -23.14 17.98
CA MET A 5 3.87 -22.45 16.70
C MET A 5 4.73 -21.19 16.90
N PRO A 6 5.73 -20.93 16.03
CA PRO A 6 6.50 -19.70 16.11
C PRO A 6 5.53 -18.52 16.13
N ARG A 7 5.76 -17.50 16.96
CA ARG A 7 4.82 -16.38 17.16
C ARG A 7 4.40 -15.69 15.85
N LEU A 8 5.26 -15.76 14.82
CA LEU A 8 4.96 -15.30 13.46
C LEU A 8 3.90 -16.19 12.79
N VAL A 9 4.00 -17.51 12.85
CA VAL A 9 2.99 -18.42 12.26
C VAL A 9 1.62 -18.31 12.95
N ALA A 10 1.57 -17.73 14.14
CA ALA A 10 0.34 -17.50 14.88
C ALA A 10 -0.44 -16.24 14.46
N ILE A 11 0.15 -15.32 13.69
CA ILE A 11 -0.60 -14.18 13.13
C ILE A 11 -1.39 -14.63 11.89
N GLY A 12 -2.62 -14.14 11.75
CA GLY A 12 -3.52 -14.52 10.66
C GLY A 12 -2.93 -14.22 9.28
N THR A 13 -3.30 -15.03 8.27
CA THR A 13 -2.78 -14.92 6.90
C THR A 13 -3.03 -13.55 6.28
N GLU A 14 -4.11 -12.88 6.69
CA GLU A 14 -4.44 -11.51 6.31
C GLU A 14 -3.30 -10.51 6.61
N TYR A 15 -2.59 -10.67 7.74
CA TYR A 15 -1.47 -9.79 8.08
C TYR A 15 -0.29 -9.97 7.14
N TYR A 16 -0.06 -11.19 6.66
CA TYR A 16 0.98 -11.45 5.66
C TYR A 16 0.61 -10.86 4.30
N LEU A 17 -0.65 -10.96 3.89
CA LEU A 17 -1.12 -10.41 2.63
C LEU A 17 -1.09 -8.88 2.63
N PHE A 18 -1.74 -8.25 3.62
CA PHE A 18 -1.80 -6.79 3.70
C PHE A 18 -0.45 -6.17 4.06
N GLY A 19 0.29 -6.78 5.00
CA GLY A 19 1.64 -6.35 5.35
C GLY A 19 2.62 -6.49 4.20
N GLY A 20 2.57 -7.60 3.46
CA GLY A 20 3.38 -7.83 2.27
C GLY A 20 3.05 -6.84 1.14
N ALA A 21 1.77 -6.64 0.85
CA ALA A 21 1.33 -5.66 -0.15
C ALA A 21 1.75 -4.23 0.23
N GLY A 22 1.64 -3.86 1.51
CA GLY A 22 2.10 -2.57 2.02
C GLY A 22 3.61 -2.39 1.87
N LEU A 23 4.39 -3.41 2.21
CA LEU A 23 5.85 -3.40 2.05
C LEU A 23 6.26 -3.26 0.59
N ILE A 24 5.67 -4.05 -0.31
CA ILE A 24 5.94 -3.96 -1.76
C ILE A 24 5.59 -2.57 -2.29
N SER A 25 4.46 -2.01 -1.86
CA SER A 25 4.04 -0.67 -2.25
C SER A 25 5.02 0.40 -1.76
N LEU A 26 5.55 0.26 -0.55
CA LEU A 26 6.56 1.18 -0.01
C LEU A 26 7.90 1.06 -0.77
N LEU A 27 8.31 -0.16 -1.11
CA LEU A 27 9.49 -0.39 -1.95
C LEU A 27 9.31 0.20 -3.36
N ALA A 28 8.14 0.03 -3.96
CA ALA A 28 7.80 0.62 -5.24
C ALA A 28 7.82 2.15 -5.19
N PHE A 29 7.24 2.76 -4.15
CA PHE A 29 7.34 4.21 -3.91
C PHE A 29 8.80 4.66 -3.80
N ALA A 30 9.60 3.98 -2.98
CA ALA A 30 11.00 4.32 -2.78
C ALA A 30 11.81 4.24 -4.09
N ALA A 31 11.63 3.16 -4.86
CA ALA A 31 12.41 2.90 -6.06
C ALA A 31 11.93 3.68 -7.30
N LEU A 32 10.62 3.84 -7.49
CA LEU A 32 10.03 4.40 -8.71
C LEU A 32 9.68 5.88 -8.61
N ILE A 33 9.53 6.41 -7.38
CA ILE A 33 9.13 7.80 -7.17
C ILE A 33 10.24 8.55 -6.43
N LEU A 34 10.56 8.13 -5.21
CA LEU A 34 11.46 8.89 -4.34
C LEU A 34 12.91 8.92 -4.87
N ALA A 35 13.47 7.76 -5.19
CA ALA A 35 14.85 7.63 -5.68
C ALA A 35 15.12 8.45 -6.96
N PRO A 36 14.32 8.34 -8.04
CA PRO A 36 14.53 9.17 -9.22
C PRO A 36 14.27 10.66 -8.92
N ALA A 37 13.27 11.00 -8.10
CA ALA A 37 12.96 12.39 -7.76
C ALA A 37 14.14 13.09 -7.07
N ILE A 38 14.76 12.47 -6.06
CA ILE A 38 15.95 13.05 -5.40
C ILE A 38 17.21 12.93 -6.27
N GLY A 39 17.26 11.95 -7.18
CA GLY A 39 18.37 11.74 -8.11
C GLY A 39 18.47 12.81 -9.19
N SER A 40 17.36 13.45 -9.57
CA SER A 40 17.32 14.50 -10.60
C SER A 40 17.93 15.83 -10.16
N TYR A 41 18.12 16.08 -8.86
CA TYR A 41 18.58 17.37 -8.34
C TYR A 41 20.02 17.33 -7.82
N GLY A 42 20.77 18.40 -8.04
CA GLY A 42 22.15 18.53 -7.59
C GLY A 42 22.29 19.04 -6.15
N ARG A 43 21.42 19.96 -5.72
CA ARG A 43 21.51 20.62 -4.41
C ARG A 43 20.67 19.93 -3.35
N THR A 44 21.17 19.90 -2.10
CA THR A 44 20.50 19.24 -0.97
C THR A 44 19.11 19.82 -0.67
N TRP A 45 18.92 21.13 -0.78
CA TRP A 45 17.62 21.78 -0.54
C TRP A 45 16.56 21.45 -1.60
N GLU A 46 16.99 21.25 -2.86
CA GLU A 46 16.13 20.81 -3.94
C GLU A 46 15.70 19.35 -3.71
N LYS A 47 16.63 18.49 -3.28
CA LYS A 47 16.33 17.09 -2.90
C LYS A 47 15.33 16.99 -1.75
N ALA A 48 15.47 17.85 -0.73
CA ALA A 48 14.52 17.89 0.39
C ALA A 48 13.11 18.26 -0.10
N THR A 49 12.99 19.23 -0.99
CA THR A 49 11.71 19.62 -1.59
C THR A 49 11.14 18.51 -2.47
N ALA A 50 11.97 17.84 -3.28
CA ALA A 50 11.57 16.71 -4.10
C ALA A 50 11.07 15.51 -3.26
N ALA A 51 11.73 15.25 -2.13
CA ALA A 51 11.30 14.23 -1.18
C ALA A 51 9.94 14.59 -0.55
N LEU A 52 9.74 15.85 -0.16
CA LEU A 52 8.45 16.33 0.35
C LEU A 52 7.32 16.17 -0.68
N LEU A 53 7.56 16.55 -1.93
CA LEU A 53 6.59 16.34 -3.02
C LEU A 53 6.33 14.86 -3.29
N SER A 54 7.35 14.01 -3.19
CA SER A 54 7.17 12.55 -3.30
C SER A 54 6.27 12.01 -2.19
N LEU A 55 6.43 12.49 -0.95
CA LEU A 55 5.52 12.11 0.15
C LEU A 55 4.08 12.56 -0.10
N PHE A 56 3.87 13.71 -0.76
CA PHE A 56 2.53 14.11 -1.20
C PHE A 56 1.92 13.11 -2.20
N VAL A 57 2.72 12.61 -3.15
CA VAL A 57 2.28 11.54 -4.07
C VAL A 57 1.95 10.25 -3.30
N LEU A 58 2.79 9.85 -2.34
CA LEU A 58 2.49 8.69 -1.50
C LEU A 58 1.17 8.86 -0.74
N ALA A 59 0.94 10.03 -0.14
CA ALA A 59 -0.30 10.33 0.54
C ALA A 59 -1.51 10.25 -0.41
N ALA A 60 -1.39 10.79 -1.63
CA ALA A 60 -2.44 10.71 -2.65
C ALA A 60 -2.75 9.25 -3.04
N LEU A 61 -1.72 8.42 -3.23
CA LEU A 61 -1.89 6.99 -3.54
C LEU A 61 -2.56 6.23 -2.39
N LEU A 62 -2.17 6.51 -1.14
CA LEU A 62 -2.78 5.91 0.04
C LEU A 62 -4.25 6.33 0.18
N LEU A 63 -4.55 7.62 0.06
CA LEU A 63 -5.92 8.13 0.14
C LEU A 63 -6.79 7.55 -0.96
N LEU A 64 -6.28 7.49 -2.20
CA LEU A 64 -6.98 6.89 -3.32
C LEU A 64 -7.23 5.39 -3.09
N GLY A 65 -6.22 4.66 -2.65
CA GLY A 65 -6.32 3.22 -2.35
C GLY A 65 -7.34 2.93 -1.26
N VAL A 66 -7.33 3.72 -0.18
CA VAL A 66 -8.31 3.62 0.90
C VAL A 66 -9.71 3.98 0.41
N ALA A 67 -9.86 5.08 -0.35
CA ALA A 67 -11.15 5.50 -0.88
C ALA A 67 -11.76 4.42 -1.79
N LEU A 68 -10.97 3.84 -2.70
CA LEU A 68 -11.40 2.75 -3.56
C LEU A 68 -11.74 1.49 -2.77
N GLY A 69 -10.89 1.12 -1.79
CA GLY A 69 -11.15 -0.03 -0.92
C GLY A 69 -12.46 0.12 -0.15
N VAL A 70 -12.68 1.28 0.47
CA VAL A 70 -13.92 1.61 1.17
C VAL A 70 -15.11 1.57 0.22
N LEU A 71 -14.98 2.15 -0.98
CA LEU A 71 -16.04 2.17 -1.97
C LEU A 71 -16.48 0.74 -2.36
N ILE A 72 -15.51 -0.14 -2.65
CA ILE A 72 -15.78 -1.54 -3.02
C ILE A 72 -16.47 -2.28 -1.87
N VAL A 73 -15.97 -2.12 -0.65
CA VAL A 73 -16.55 -2.79 0.53
C VAL A 73 -17.96 -2.28 0.81
N TYR A 74 -18.18 -0.97 0.71
CA TYR A 74 -19.48 -0.36 0.95
C TYR A 74 -20.53 -0.81 -0.07
N PHE A 75 -20.16 -0.94 -1.34
CA PHE A 75 -21.06 -1.36 -2.42
C PHE A 75 -21.00 -2.86 -2.72
N TRP A 76 -20.43 -3.69 -1.84
CA TRP A 76 -20.22 -5.11 -2.11
C TRP A 76 -21.52 -5.86 -2.45
N ASP A 77 -22.59 -5.61 -1.70
CA ASP A 77 -23.89 -6.23 -1.94
C ASP A 77 -24.46 -5.86 -3.32
N ASP A 78 -24.28 -4.62 -3.76
CA ASP A 78 -24.76 -4.18 -5.07
C ASP A 78 -23.89 -4.74 -6.19
N ILE A 79 -22.57 -4.78 -5.99
CA ILE A 79 -21.60 -5.36 -6.94
C ILE A 79 -21.91 -6.84 -7.19
N THR A 80 -22.11 -7.61 -6.12
CA THR A 80 -22.40 -9.06 -6.20
C THR A 80 -23.78 -9.37 -6.79
N ARG A 81 -24.76 -8.46 -6.64
CA ARG A 81 -26.05 -8.55 -7.34
C ARG A 81 -25.93 -8.27 -8.84
N ILE A 82 -25.09 -7.31 -9.23
CA ILE A 82 -24.86 -6.93 -10.63
C ILE A 82 -24.03 -7.99 -11.37
N ILE A 83 -23.13 -8.68 -10.66
CA ILE A 83 -22.25 -9.71 -11.22
C ILE A 83 -22.57 -11.07 -10.57
N PRO A 84 -23.54 -11.83 -11.10
CA PRO A 84 -23.92 -13.13 -10.55
C PRO A 84 -22.75 -14.11 -10.64
N GLY A 85 -22.42 -14.79 -9.53
CA GLY A 85 -21.30 -15.74 -9.43
C GLY A 85 -20.00 -15.14 -8.88
N LEU A 86 -20.03 -13.88 -8.45
CA LEU A 86 -18.99 -13.26 -7.64
C LEU A 86 -19.33 -13.56 -6.16
N ASN A 87 -19.02 -14.79 -5.73
CA ASN A 87 -19.38 -15.33 -4.42
C ASN A 87 -18.16 -15.76 -3.60
#